data_AF-A0A2S6TCI7-F1
#
_entry.id   AF-A0A2S6TCI7-F1
#
_cell.length_a   1.000
_cell.length_b   1.000
_cell.length_c   1.000
_cell.angle_alpha   90.00
_cell.angle_beta   90.00
_cell.angle_gamma   90.00
#
_symmetry.space_group_name_H-M   'P 1'
#
loop_
_entity.id
_entity.type
_entity.pdbx_description
1 polymer ?
#
loop_
_entity_poly.entity_id
_entity_poly.type
_entity_poly.pdbx_seq_one_letter_code
_entity_poly.pdbx_strand_id
1 'polypeptide(L)' 'MSEDYLFPVSDDIAKTAWLDNDKYLKWYESSLEEPEAFWREHGKRIDWIKPYTKIKDV' A
#
# COMPACT_ATOMS: atom_id res chain seq x y z
N MET A 1 22.55 -11.00 21.09
CA MET A 1 21.18 -10.45 21.13
C MET A 1 21.29 -9.05 20.58
N SER A 2 20.81 -8.80 19.36
CA SER A 2 20.69 -7.44 18.85
C SER A 2 19.69 -6.69 19.72
N GLU A 3 20.05 -5.51 20.21
CA GLU A 3 19.11 -4.65 20.91
C GLU A 3 18.08 -4.12 19.90
N ASP A 4 16.80 -4.44 20.11
CA ASP A 4 15.72 -3.98 19.26
C ASP A 4 15.35 -2.54 19.62
N TYR A 5 15.97 -1.59 18.92
CA TYR A 5 15.63 -0.17 19.05
C TYR A 5 14.36 0.14 18.23
N LEU A 6 13.27 0.41 18.92
CA LEU A 6 12.04 0.92 18.31
C LEU A 6 12.07 2.44 18.25
N PHE A 7 12.03 2.99 17.04
CA PHE A 7 11.94 4.42 16.80
C PHE A 7 10.51 4.77 16.38
N PRO A 8 9.74 5.49 17.22
CA PRO A 8 8.38 5.88 16.86
C PRO A 8 8.40 6.91 15.73
N VAL A 9 7.32 6.94 14.95
CA VAL A 9 7.08 7.97 13.95
C VAL A 9 6.89 9.31 14.66
N SER A 10 7.53 10.38 14.18
CA SER A 10 7.35 11.71 14.75
C SER A 10 5.95 12.27 14.45
N ASP A 11 5.43 13.10 15.35
CA ASP A 11 4.08 13.67 15.25
C ASP A 11 3.86 14.48 13.96
N ASP A 12 4.88 15.19 13.47
CA ASP A 12 4.80 15.96 12.23
C ASP A 12 4.56 15.06 11.01
N ILE A 13 5.20 13.89 10.98
CA ILE A 13 5.02 12.90 9.92
C ILE A 13 3.66 12.21 10.08
N ALA A 14 3.30 11.82 11.31
CA ALA A 14 2.03 11.15 11.57
C ALA A 14 0.81 11.97 11.12
N LYS A 15 0.87 13.31 11.20
CA LYS A 15 -0.20 14.22 10.76
C LYS A 15 -0.29 14.40 9.23
N THR A 16 0.80 14.22 8.51
CA THR A 16 0.89 14.52 7.07
C THR A 16 0.99 13.28 6.19
N ALA A 17 1.28 12.13 6.78
CA ALA A 17 1.36 10.86 6.09
C ALA A 17 0.01 10.47 5.46
N TRP A 18 0.06 9.87 4.28
CA TRP A 18 -1.13 9.40 3.58
C TRP A 18 -1.67 8.06 4.12
N LEU A 19 -0.84 7.36 4.89
CA LEU A 19 -1.15 6.10 5.55
C LEU A 19 -0.63 6.13 6.99
N ASP A 20 -1.42 5.56 7.88
CA ASP A 20 -1.02 5.13 9.22
C ASP A 20 -0.82 3.60 9.25
N ASN A 21 -0.47 3.08 10.42
CA ASN A 21 -0.24 1.65 10.61
C ASN A 21 -1.50 0.80 10.29
N ASP A 22 -2.66 1.22 10.78
CA ASP A 22 -3.89 0.43 10.63
C ASP A 22 -4.35 0.40 9.17
N LYS A 23 -4.24 1.52 8.45
CA LYS A 23 -4.51 1.60 7.02
C LYS A 23 -3.51 0.79 6.21
N TYR A 24 -2.23 0.82 6.58
CA TYR A 24 -1.21 -0.02 5.95
C TYR A 24 -1.54 -1.50 6.09
N LEU A 25 -1.85 -1.98 7.30
CA LEU A 25 -2.17 -3.38 7.54
C LEU A 25 -3.38 -3.84 6.74
N LYS A 26 -4.45 -3.03 6.71
CA LYS A 26 -5.64 -3.32 5.89
C LYS A 26 -5.31 -3.39 4.40
N TRP A 27 -4.57 -2.41 3.87
CA TRP A 27 -4.19 -2.39 2.46
C TRP A 27 -3.28 -3.57 2.10
N TYR A 28 -2.38 -3.94 3.01
CA TYR A 28 -1.51 -5.08 2.83
C TYR A 28 -2.31 -6.38 2.77
N GLU A 29 -3.24 -6.59 3.71
CA GLU A 29 -4.15 -7.74 3.70
C GLU A 29 -4.97 -7.79 2.39
N SER A 30 -5.61 -6.69 1.99
CA SER A 30 -6.36 -6.62 0.73
C SER A 30 -5.48 -6.89 -0.50
N SER A 31 -4.21 -6.49 -0.48
CA SER A 31 -3.28 -6.76 -1.59
C SER A 31 -2.93 -8.24 -1.73
N LEU A 32 -3.06 -9.02 -0.66
CA LEU A 32 -2.80 -10.46 -0.64
C LEU A 32 -4.07 -11.26 -0.93
N GLU A 33 -5.19 -10.90 -0.30
CA GLU A 33 -6.46 -11.62 -0.44
C GLU A 33 -7.14 -11.34 -1.78
N GLU A 34 -7.17 -10.07 -2.20
CA GLU A 34 -7.85 -9.61 -3.42
C GLU A 34 -6.90 -8.80 -4.33
N PRO A 35 -5.78 -9.41 -4.79
CA PRO A 35 -4.73 -8.70 -5.51
C PRO A 35 -5.25 -8.04 -6.79
N GLU A 36 -6.15 -8.69 -7.53
CA GLU A 36 -6.69 -8.12 -8.76
C GLU A 36 -7.54 -6.88 -8.52
N ALA A 37 -8.38 -6.87 -7.48
CA ALA A 37 -9.22 -5.73 -7.15
C ALA A 37 -8.36 -4.56 -6.65
N PHE A 38 -7.44 -4.85 -5.73
CA PHE A 38 -6.51 -3.88 -5.16
C PHE A 38 -5.66 -3.20 -6.24
N TRP A 39 -4.94 -3.98 -7.05
CA TRP A 39 -4.05 -3.43 -8.08
C TRP A 39 -4.81 -2.82 -9.26
N ARG A 40 -6.04 -3.26 -9.56
CA ARG A 40 -6.89 -2.60 -10.56
C ARG A 40 -7.22 -1.17 -10.13
N GLU A 41 -7.53 -0.94 -8.86
CA GLU A 41 -7.80 0.40 -8.35
C GLU A 41 -6.53 1.24 -8.31
N HIS A 42 -5.45 0.70 -7.75
CA HIS A 42 -4.20 1.43 -7.62
C HIS A 42 -3.49 1.71 -8.95
N GLY A 43 -3.74 0.95 -10.01
CA GLY A 43 -3.16 1.21 -11.33
C GLY A 43 -3.88 2.31 -12.12
N LYS A 44 -5.07 2.75 -11.71
CA LYS A 44 -5.79 3.90 -12.31
C LYS A 44 -5.12 5.25 -12.07
N ARG A 45 -4.19 5.33 -11.10
CA ARG A 45 -3.43 6.56 -10.82
C ARG A 45 -2.41 6.93 -11.89
N ILE A 46 -2.19 6.03 -12.86
CA ILE A 46 -1.28 6.23 -13.98
C ILE A 46 -2.14 6.49 -15.21
N ASP A 47 -1.76 7.49 -16.02
CA ASP A 47 -2.40 7.74 -17.31
C ASP A 47 -1.87 6.75 -18.36
N TRP A 48 -2.70 5.77 -18.68
CA TRP A 48 -2.38 4.76 -19.68
C TRP A 48 -2.81 5.22 -21.07
N ILE A 49 -1.92 5.11 -22.04
CA ILE A 49 -2.27 5.28 -23.47
C ILE A 49 -3.32 4.22 -23.90
N LYS A 50 -3.18 3.00 -23.36
CA LYS A 50 -4.16 1.92 -23.51
C LYS A 50 -4.40 1.27 -22.15
N PRO A 51 -5.66 1.22 -21.65
CA PRO A 51 -5.97 0.53 -20.39
C PRO A 51 -5.54 -0.93 -20.42
N TYR A 52 -4.87 -1.38 -19.35
CA TYR A 52 -4.52 -2.78 -19.18
C TYR A 52 -5.76 -3.61 -18.82
N THR A 53 -5.80 -4.86 -19.29
CA THR A 53 -6.91 -5.79 -19.03
C THR A 53 -6.53 -6.90 -18.05
N LYS A 54 -5.24 -7.24 -17.97
CA LYS A 54 -4.68 -8.23 -17.05
C LYS A 54 -3.90 -7.52 -15.95
N ILE A 55 -4.16 -7.86 -14.70
CA ILE A 55 -3.58 -7.17 -13.52
C ILE A 55 -2.36 -7.91 -12.97
N LYS A 56 -2.41 -9.23 -12.91
CA LYS A 56 -1.31 -10.09 -12.44
C LYS A 56 -1.02 -11.14 -13.50
N ASP A 57 0.26 -11.39 -13.77
CA ASP A 57 0.73 -12.54 -14.56
C ASP A 57 1.53 -13.45 -13.63
N VAL A 58 1.08 -14.69 -13.47
CA VAL A 58 1.70 -15.71 -12.61
C VAL A 58 2.07 -16.94 -13.43
#